data_AF-A0A1I6HU11-F1
#
_entry.id   AF-A0A1I6HU11-F1
#
_cell.length_a   1.000
_cell.length_b   1.000
_cell.length_c   1.000
_cell.angle_alpha   90.00
_cell.angle_beta   90.00
_cell.angle_gamma   90.00
#
_symmetry.space_group_name_H-M   'P 1'
#
loop_
_entity.id
_entity.type
_entity.pdbx_description
1 polymer ?
#
loop_
_entity_poly.entity_id
_entity_poly.type
_entity_poly.pdbx_seq_one_letter_code
_entity_poly.pdbx_strand_id
1 'polypeptide(L)'
;MAKKKVKKRKEIKRKLLHKYRLVILNESTFEEKISFKLSRLNVFVTGSLFMITLICLTTLLIAFTPLREYIPGYSSTRLKREATELTYKTDSLIRTLNYTNRYLDNIRMVLKGDIENTVVNRDSLFQQFKLDPASVDLTPIKEDSLLRAEVALEDKYNLFERTIDKKNLVLFTPVSGSISMDFNPNEKHYAVDITAVTDSPVKAIANGTVIFSEWTADTGYVIIIEHEGGLLSVYKHNGSLSKYQGNIVRGGEVIAAVGNTGELTTGPHLHFEIWDNGTPIDPVNYIDFN
;
A
#
# COMPACT_ATOMS: atom_id res chain seq x y z
N MET A 1 -11.72 -61.73 37.58
CA MET A 1 -12.56 -60.83 36.74
C MET A 1 -12.10 -60.65 35.27
N ALA A 2 -10.83 -60.92 34.90
CA ALA A 2 -10.30 -60.63 33.56
C ALA A 2 -10.88 -61.48 32.40
N LYS A 3 -11.05 -62.81 32.56
CA LYS A 3 -11.60 -63.71 31.50
C LYS A 3 -13.02 -63.35 31.04
N LYS A 4 -13.88 -62.88 31.97
CA LYS A 4 -15.27 -62.46 31.67
C LYS A 4 -15.29 -61.20 30.79
N LYS A 5 -14.35 -60.26 31.00
CA LYS A 5 -14.20 -59.04 30.19
C LYS A 5 -13.76 -59.34 28.75
N VAL A 6 -12.86 -60.31 28.55
CA VAL A 6 -12.37 -60.70 27.21
C VAL A 6 -13.47 -61.39 26.38
N LYS A 7 -14.26 -62.27 27.00
CA LYS A 7 -15.39 -62.95 26.33
C LYS A 7 -16.48 -61.96 25.89
N LYS A 8 -16.83 -61.01 26.76
CA LYS A 8 -17.81 -59.93 26.47
C LYS A 8 -17.34 -59.03 25.32
N ARG A 9 -16.05 -58.71 25.22
CA ARG A 9 -15.47 -57.95 24.09
C ARG A 9 -15.58 -58.69 22.74
N LYS A 10 -15.36 -60.01 22.72
CA LYS A 10 -15.50 -60.83 21.49
C LYS A 10 -16.94 -60.89 20.98
N GLU A 11 -17.93 -61.00 21.87
CA GLU A 11 -19.35 -60.97 21.49
C GLU A 11 -19.79 -59.62 20.90
N ILE A 12 -19.33 -58.51 21.50
CA ILE A 12 -19.63 -57.16 21.00
C ILE A 12 -19.03 -56.95 19.61
N LYS A 13 -17.77 -57.35 19.39
CA LYS A 13 -17.13 -57.27 18.06
C LYS A 13 -17.90 -58.07 17.00
N ARG A 14 -18.36 -59.29 17.34
CA ARG A 14 -19.15 -60.12 16.42
C ARG A 14 -20.49 -59.47 16.05
N LYS A 15 -21.19 -58.87 17.02
CA LYS A 15 -22.47 -58.16 16.78
C LYS A 15 -22.30 -56.91 15.90
N LEU A 16 -21.18 -56.19 16.03
CA LEU A 16 -20.91 -54.98 15.25
C LEU A 16 -20.50 -55.26 13.80
N LEU A 17 -19.81 -56.39 13.57
CA LEU A 17 -19.31 -56.80 12.25
C LEU A 17 -20.29 -57.67 11.45
N HIS A 18 -21.41 -58.09 12.06
CA HIS A 18 -22.43 -58.87 11.36
C HIS A 18 -23.04 -58.04 10.21
N LYS A 19 -23.09 -58.62 9.02
CA LYS A 19 -23.61 -57.97 7.82
C LYS A 19 -25.12 -58.20 7.73
N TYR A 20 -25.87 -57.15 7.49
CA TYR A 20 -27.30 -57.13 7.17
C TYR A 20 -27.44 -56.67 5.71
N ARG A 21 -28.40 -57.23 4.97
CA ARG A 21 -28.71 -56.77 3.61
C ARG A 21 -29.93 -55.87 3.69
N LEU A 22 -29.74 -54.59 3.39
CA LEU A 22 -30.84 -53.65 3.17
C LEU A 22 -31.18 -53.70 1.69
N VAL A 23 -32.46 -53.90 1.36
CA VAL A 23 -32.94 -53.97 -0.03
C VAL A 23 -34.07 -52.96 -0.19
N ILE A 24 -34.02 -52.16 -1.25
CA ILE A 24 -35.10 -51.27 -1.65
C ILE A 24 -35.80 -51.93 -2.84
N LEU A 25 -37.06 -52.29 -2.62
CA LEU A 25 -37.91 -52.98 -3.57
C LEU A 25 -38.91 -51.98 -4.17
N ASN A 26 -39.32 -52.21 -5.42
CA ASN A 26 -40.47 -51.55 -6.01
C ASN A 26 -41.76 -52.13 -5.40
N GLU A 27 -42.69 -51.28 -4.98
CA GLU A 27 -43.92 -51.72 -4.30
C GLU A 27 -44.86 -52.51 -5.22
N SER A 28 -44.92 -52.17 -6.50
CA SER A 28 -45.85 -52.80 -7.46
C SER A 28 -45.27 -54.04 -8.15
N THR A 29 -43.98 -54.02 -8.50
CA THR A 29 -43.31 -55.11 -9.21
C THR A 29 -42.49 -56.04 -8.31
N PHE A 30 -42.29 -55.66 -7.04
CA PHE A 30 -41.41 -56.35 -6.09
C PHE A 30 -39.97 -56.53 -6.57
N GLU A 31 -39.57 -55.84 -7.64
CA GLU A 31 -38.21 -55.91 -8.16
C GLU A 31 -37.24 -55.14 -7.26
N GLU A 32 -36.07 -55.75 -7.04
CA GLU A 32 -34.97 -55.14 -6.30
C GLU A 32 -34.31 -54.04 -7.14
N LYS A 33 -34.52 -52.78 -6.74
CA LYS A 33 -33.86 -51.64 -7.38
C LYS A 33 -32.44 -51.45 -6.87
N ILE A 34 -32.24 -51.57 -5.55
CA ILE A 34 -30.95 -51.31 -4.91
C ILE A 34 -30.80 -52.23 -3.70
N SER A 35 -29.61 -52.82 -3.48
CA SER A 35 -29.26 -53.40 -2.19
C SER A 35 -27.88 -53.05 -1.67
N PHE A 36 -27.80 -52.97 -0.35
CA PHE A 36 -26.59 -52.65 0.39
C PHE A 36 -26.33 -53.73 1.44
N LYS A 37 -25.06 -54.16 1.57
CA LYS A 37 -24.62 -55.00 2.70
C LYS A 37 -24.03 -54.10 3.77
N LEU A 38 -24.79 -53.85 4.83
CA LEU A 38 -24.47 -52.92 5.90
C LEU A 38 -24.09 -53.68 7.18
N SER A 39 -23.02 -53.27 7.86
CA SER A 39 -22.75 -53.68 9.24
C SER A 39 -23.10 -52.53 10.19
N ARG A 40 -23.41 -52.84 11.45
CA ARG A 40 -23.67 -51.78 12.45
C ARG A 40 -22.47 -50.83 12.58
N LEU A 41 -21.25 -51.36 12.42
CA LEU A 41 -20.03 -50.57 12.40
C LEU A 41 -19.96 -49.65 11.18
N ASN A 42 -20.21 -50.16 9.97
CA ASN A 42 -20.15 -49.33 8.75
C ASN A 42 -21.17 -48.19 8.80
N VAL A 43 -22.41 -48.46 9.24
CA VAL A 43 -23.44 -47.42 9.36
C VAL A 43 -23.00 -46.31 10.33
N PHE A 44 -22.39 -46.68 11.46
CA PHE A 44 -21.90 -45.70 12.43
C PHE A 44 -20.71 -44.89 11.89
N VAL A 45 -19.77 -45.54 11.19
CA VAL A 45 -18.62 -44.84 10.59
C VAL A 45 -19.07 -43.91 9.46
N THR A 46 -19.95 -44.35 8.56
CA THR A 46 -20.45 -43.48 7.48
C THR A 46 -21.30 -42.34 8.02
N GLY A 47 -22.11 -42.58 9.05
CA GLY A 47 -22.91 -41.54 9.70
C GLY A 47 -22.06 -40.51 10.44
N SER A 48 -21.05 -40.95 11.19
CA SER A 48 -20.12 -40.03 11.87
C SER A 48 -19.27 -39.24 10.88
N LEU A 49 -18.79 -39.87 9.81
CA LEU A 49 -18.08 -39.18 8.74
C LEU A 49 -18.97 -38.10 8.13
N PHE A 50 -20.21 -38.43 7.75
CA PHE A 50 -21.16 -37.46 7.19
C PHE A 50 -21.40 -36.26 8.12
N MET A 51 -21.54 -36.48 9.43
CA MET A 51 -21.68 -35.39 10.40
C MET A 51 -20.44 -34.49 10.45
N ILE A 52 -19.24 -35.09 10.43
CA ILE A 52 -17.98 -34.32 10.39
C ILE A 52 -17.89 -33.51 9.10
N THR A 53 -18.22 -34.09 7.95
CA THR A 53 -18.20 -33.38 6.67
C THR A 53 -19.20 -32.23 6.67
N LEU A 54 -20.38 -32.41 7.25
CA LEU A 54 -21.42 -31.39 7.34
C LEU A 54 -20.97 -30.22 8.23
N ILE A 55 -20.35 -30.50 9.38
CA ILE A 55 -19.76 -29.47 10.25
C ILE A 55 -18.63 -28.73 9.53
N CYS A 56 -17.73 -29.45 8.85
CA CYS A 56 -16.66 -28.84 8.09
C CYS A 56 -17.21 -27.90 7.00
N LEU A 57 -18.18 -28.37 6.22
CA LEU A 57 -18.80 -27.59 5.16
C LEU A 57 -19.48 -26.33 5.70
N THR A 58 -20.22 -26.42 6.81
CA THR A 58 -20.88 -25.26 7.41
C THR A 58 -19.87 -24.25 7.95
N THR A 59 -18.79 -24.71 8.59
CA THR A 59 -17.72 -23.81 9.06
C THR A 59 -17.02 -23.10 7.89
N LEU A 60 -16.76 -23.81 6.79
CA LEU A 60 -16.15 -23.25 5.59
C LEU A 60 -17.09 -22.21 4.95
N LEU A 61 -18.38 -22.53 4.86
CA LEU A 61 -19.39 -21.61 4.33
C LEU A 61 -19.45 -20.34 5.18
N ILE A 62 -19.45 -20.43 6.51
CA ILE A 62 -19.41 -19.25 7.39
C ILE A 62 -18.11 -18.46 7.19
N ALA A 63 -16.96 -19.12 7.13
CA ALA A 63 -15.66 -18.45 7.07
C ALA A 63 -15.41 -17.65 5.77
N PHE A 64 -15.88 -18.20 4.64
CA PHE A 64 -15.63 -17.65 3.29
C PHE A 64 -16.81 -16.85 2.72
N THR A 65 -17.92 -16.73 3.43
CA THR A 65 -19.07 -15.90 3.00
C THR A 65 -19.36 -14.78 4.00
N PRO A 66 -20.18 -13.78 3.65
CA PRO A 66 -20.57 -12.70 4.57
C PRO A 66 -21.36 -13.17 5.80
N LEU A 67 -21.72 -14.45 5.89
CA LEU A 67 -22.44 -15.00 7.05
C LEU A 67 -21.68 -14.84 8.37
N ARG A 68 -20.34 -14.79 8.35
CA ARG A 68 -19.53 -14.51 9.55
C ARG A 68 -19.82 -13.14 10.18
N GLU A 69 -20.31 -12.17 9.43
CA GLU A 69 -20.58 -10.81 9.93
C GLU A 69 -21.83 -10.74 10.82
N TYR A 70 -22.70 -11.75 10.77
CA TYR A 70 -23.89 -11.86 11.62
C TYR A 70 -23.62 -12.52 12.98
N ILE A 71 -22.39 -13.04 13.20
CA ILE A 71 -22.00 -13.65 14.47
C ILE A 71 -21.40 -12.55 15.37
N PRO A 72 -22.04 -12.22 16.51
CA PRO A 72 -21.54 -11.18 17.41
C PRO A 72 -20.13 -11.54 17.92
N GLY A 73 -19.18 -10.63 17.76
CA GLY A 73 -17.78 -10.80 18.15
C GLY A 73 -16.75 -10.69 17.02
N TYR A 74 -17.17 -10.76 15.75
CA TYR A 74 -16.28 -10.51 14.60
C TYR A 74 -16.45 -9.07 14.10
N SER A 75 -15.41 -8.23 14.24
CA SER A 75 -15.43 -6.88 13.67
C SER A 75 -15.29 -6.98 12.15
N SER A 76 -16.33 -6.63 11.39
CA SER A 76 -16.18 -6.51 9.93
C SER A 76 -15.18 -5.39 9.62
N THR A 77 -14.36 -5.58 8.58
CA THR A 77 -13.36 -4.59 8.16
C THR A 77 -14.02 -3.25 7.82
N ARG A 78 -15.23 -3.29 7.27
CA ARG A 78 -16.07 -2.11 6.99
C ARG A 78 -16.44 -1.36 8.26
N LEU A 79 -16.93 -2.05 9.29
CA LEU A 79 -17.27 -1.42 10.58
C LEU A 79 -16.04 -0.79 11.24
N LYS A 80 -14.88 -1.47 11.18
CA LYS A 80 -13.64 -0.91 11.72
C LYS A 80 -13.22 0.37 10.98
N ARG A 81 -13.26 0.35 9.64
CA ARG A 81 -12.94 1.52 8.81
C ARG A 81 -13.89 2.69 9.07
N GLU A 82 -15.18 2.41 9.14
CA GLU A 82 -16.21 3.41 9.44
C GLU A 82 -16.03 4.02 10.84
N ALA A 83 -15.74 3.19 11.84
CA ALA A 83 -15.42 3.65 13.19
C ALA A 83 -14.19 4.57 13.19
N THR A 84 -13.12 4.19 12.47
CA THR A 84 -11.91 5.01 12.33
C THR A 84 -12.20 6.34 11.64
N GLU A 85 -12.97 6.35 10.55
CA GLU A 85 -13.35 7.57 9.84
C GLU A 85 -14.18 8.50 10.75
N LEU A 86 -15.11 7.93 11.52
CA LEU A 86 -15.92 8.69 12.46
C LEU A 86 -15.06 9.30 13.57
N THR A 87 -14.08 8.55 14.11
CA THR A 87 -13.12 9.07 15.08
C THR A 87 -12.34 10.27 14.53
N TYR A 88 -11.84 10.18 13.29
CA TYR A 88 -11.14 11.31 12.64
C TYR A 88 -12.04 12.54 12.47
N LYS A 89 -13.29 12.36 12.03
CA LYS A 89 -14.26 13.45 11.91
C LYS A 89 -14.57 14.09 13.27
N THR A 90 -14.73 13.27 14.31
CA THR A 90 -14.95 13.77 15.67
C THR A 90 -13.78 14.59 16.18
N ASP A 91 -12.52 14.15 16.00
CA ASP A 91 -11.35 14.94 16.38
C ASP A 91 -11.32 16.30 15.67
N SER A 92 -11.56 16.29 14.35
CA SER A 92 -11.62 17.51 13.55
C SER A 92 -12.71 18.47 14.05
N LEU A 93 -13.89 17.96 14.42
CA LEU A 93 -14.98 18.78 14.94
C LEU A 93 -14.64 19.37 16.31
N ILE A 94 -14.05 18.57 17.22
CA ILE A 94 -13.60 19.02 18.54
C ILE A 94 -12.59 20.16 18.39
N ARG A 95 -11.66 20.02 17.46
CA ARG A 95 -10.66 21.04 17.15
C ARG A 95 -11.31 22.36 16.71
N THR A 96 -12.21 22.32 15.73
CA THR A 96 -12.94 23.50 15.25
C THR A 96 -13.78 24.16 16.35
N LEU A 97 -14.42 23.35 17.21
CA LEU A 97 -15.20 23.84 18.34
C LEU A 97 -14.29 24.59 19.33
N ASN A 98 -13.14 24.01 19.69
CA ASN A 98 -12.17 24.64 20.59
C ASN A 98 -11.65 25.98 20.02
N TYR A 99 -11.35 26.05 18.73
CA TYR A 99 -10.99 27.30 18.06
C TYR A 99 -12.10 28.34 18.14
N THR A 100 -13.34 27.92 17.88
CA THR A 100 -14.51 28.81 17.90
C THR A 100 -14.76 29.35 19.31
N ASN A 101 -14.66 28.51 20.34
CA ASN A 101 -14.80 28.93 21.73
C ASN A 101 -13.73 29.96 22.12
N ARG A 102 -12.46 29.70 21.79
CA ARG A 102 -11.37 30.67 22.04
C ARG A 102 -11.60 32.00 21.35
N TYR A 103 -12.08 31.98 20.10
CA TYR A 103 -12.43 33.19 19.37
C TYR A 103 -13.57 33.97 20.05
N LEU A 104 -14.63 33.29 20.49
CA LEU A 104 -15.76 33.92 21.20
C LEU A 104 -15.34 34.48 22.55
N ASP A 105 -14.46 33.80 23.28
CA ASP A 105 -13.94 34.28 24.56
C ASP A 105 -13.09 35.54 24.37
N ASN A 106 -12.26 35.59 23.32
CA ASN A 106 -11.52 36.80 22.97
C ASN A 106 -12.47 37.96 22.64
N ILE A 107 -13.55 37.73 21.87
CA ILE A 107 -14.57 38.76 21.60
C ILE A 107 -15.20 39.24 22.91
N ARG A 108 -15.57 38.33 23.81
CA ARG A 108 -16.16 38.69 25.11
C ARG A 108 -15.21 39.53 25.94
N MET A 109 -13.90 39.24 25.91
CA MET A 109 -12.89 40.01 26.63
C MET A 109 -12.81 41.45 26.09
N VAL A 110 -12.82 41.63 24.76
CA VAL A 110 -12.87 42.96 24.13
C VAL A 110 -14.15 43.71 24.51
N LEU A 111 -15.30 43.05 24.48
CA LEU A 111 -16.59 43.66 24.83
C LEU A 111 -16.69 44.06 26.31
N LYS A 112 -15.96 43.38 27.20
CA LYS A 112 -15.92 43.69 28.63
C LYS A 112 -14.98 44.85 28.98
N GLY A 113 -14.17 45.33 28.04
CA GLY A 113 -13.23 46.42 28.25
C GLY A 113 -11.94 46.01 28.98
N ASP A 114 -11.69 44.71 29.12
CA ASP A 114 -10.45 44.16 29.69
C ASP A 114 -9.37 44.15 28.59
N ILE A 115 -8.69 45.28 28.35
CA ILE A 115 -7.59 45.33 27.39
C ILE A 115 -6.35 45.99 28.03
N GLU A 116 -5.33 45.18 28.34
CA GLU A 116 -3.96 45.65 28.22
C GLU A 116 -3.64 45.78 26.72
N ASN A 117 -3.25 46.97 26.29
CA ASN A 117 -2.91 47.32 24.90
C ASN A 117 -1.64 46.62 24.41
N THR A 118 -1.65 45.29 24.29
CA THR A 118 -0.67 44.57 23.48
C THR A 118 -1.34 44.18 22.17
N VAL A 119 -0.93 44.89 21.13
CA VAL A 119 -1.19 44.72 19.70
C VAL A 119 -1.34 43.24 19.32
N VAL A 120 -2.57 42.75 19.16
CA VAL A 120 -2.83 41.45 18.53
C VAL A 120 -3.51 41.70 17.19
N ASN A 121 -2.70 41.67 16.14
CA ASN A 121 -3.16 41.70 14.76
C ASN A 121 -3.95 40.41 14.46
N ARG A 122 -5.00 40.48 13.64
CA ARG A 122 -5.76 39.29 13.18
C ARG A 122 -4.84 38.23 12.55
N ASP A 123 -3.73 38.67 11.96
CA ASP A 123 -2.69 37.81 11.38
C ASP A 123 -1.82 37.10 12.43
N SER A 124 -1.65 37.67 13.63
CA SER A 124 -0.91 37.05 14.73
C SER A 124 -1.60 35.78 15.26
N LEU A 125 -2.92 35.66 15.08
CA LEU A 125 -3.67 34.45 15.42
C LEU A 125 -3.32 33.26 14.53
N PHE A 126 -2.85 33.48 13.30
CA PHE A 126 -2.39 32.43 12.40
C PHE A 126 -0.87 32.20 12.50
N GLN A 127 -0.11 33.22 12.92
CA GLN A 127 1.34 33.13 13.02
C GLN A 127 1.82 32.30 14.22
N GLN A 128 1.05 32.24 15.31
CA GLN A 128 1.33 31.31 16.43
C GLN A 128 1.11 29.83 16.08
N PHE A 129 0.35 29.52 15.02
CA PHE A 129 0.14 28.13 14.54
C PHE A 129 0.96 27.79 13.29
N LYS A 130 1.69 28.75 12.71
CA LYS A 130 2.86 28.42 11.89
C LYS A 130 3.89 27.88 12.86
N LEU A 131 3.84 26.57 13.08
CA LEU A 131 4.97 25.83 13.63
C LEU A 131 6.18 26.25 12.78
N ASP A 132 7.10 27.01 13.36
CA ASP A 132 8.39 27.23 12.72
C ASP A 132 9.00 25.82 12.58
N PRO A 133 9.23 25.32 11.36
CA PRO A 133 9.75 23.97 11.16
C PRO A 133 11.08 23.74 11.89
N ALA A 134 11.80 24.82 12.22
CA ALA A 134 13.01 24.79 13.02
C ALA A 134 12.78 24.68 14.55
N SER A 135 11.57 24.98 15.04
CA SER A 135 11.18 24.91 16.46
C SER A 135 10.48 23.61 16.86
N VAL A 136 10.06 22.82 15.87
CA VAL A 136 9.44 21.51 16.11
C VAL A 136 10.56 20.50 16.29
N ASP A 137 10.61 19.89 17.47
CA ASP A 137 11.44 18.72 17.68
C ASP A 137 10.91 17.58 16.83
N LEU A 138 11.54 17.36 15.68
CA LEU A 138 11.25 16.27 14.75
C LEU A 138 11.95 14.97 15.17
N THR A 139 12.56 14.91 16.35
CA THR A 139 13.12 13.65 16.83
C THR A 139 11.99 12.63 17.02
N PRO A 140 12.12 11.43 16.43
CA PRO A 140 11.13 10.38 16.62
C PRO A 140 10.99 10.06 18.11
N ILE A 141 9.75 10.07 18.61
CA ILE A 141 9.47 9.55 19.94
C ILE A 141 9.87 8.06 19.99
N LYS A 142 10.15 7.56 21.19
CA LYS A 142 10.64 6.19 21.38
C LYS A 142 9.70 5.15 20.74
N GLU A 143 8.40 5.37 20.86
CA GLU A 143 7.34 4.52 20.32
C GLU A 143 7.33 4.52 18.78
N ASP A 144 7.53 5.69 18.15
CA ASP A 144 7.63 5.83 16.69
C ASP A 144 8.90 5.13 16.17
N SER A 145 10.02 5.31 16.86
CA SER A 145 11.27 4.62 16.53
C SER A 145 11.12 3.09 16.66
N LEU A 146 10.44 2.60 17.70
CA LEU A 146 10.20 1.18 17.91
C LEU A 146 9.27 0.60 16.84
N LEU A 147 8.22 1.33 16.48
CA LEU A 147 7.30 0.98 15.39
C LEU A 147 8.02 0.92 14.04
N ARG A 148 8.85 1.92 13.73
CA ARG A 148 9.68 1.92 12.51
C ARG A 148 10.63 0.72 12.46
N ALA A 149 11.23 0.37 13.61
CA ALA A 149 12.10 -0.79 13.70
C ALA A 149 11.32 -2.10 13.49
N GLU A 150 10.10 -2.22 14.02
CA GLU A 150 9.23 -3.37 13.83
C GLU A 150 8.77 -3.49 12.36
N VAL A 151 8.29 -2.41 11.75
CA VAL A 151 7.92 -2.36 10.33
C VAL A 151 9.09 -2.73 9.42
N ALA A 152 10.29 -2.19 9.68
CA ALA A 152 11.48 -2.52 8.90
C ALA A 152 11.90 -4.00 9.05
N LEU A 153 11.65 -4.61 10.22
CA LEU A 153 11.87 -6.05 10.43
C LEU A 153 10.81 -6.90 9.72
N GLU A 154 9.54 -6.49 9.72
CA GLU A 154 8.48 -7.15 8.94
C GLU A 154 8.82 -7.14 7.43
N ASP A 155 9.27 -6.00 6.91
CA ASP A 155 9.69 -5.88 5.51
C ASP A 155 10.91 -6.76 5.20
N LYS A 156 11.89 -6.85 6.10
CA LYS A 156 13.09 -7.69 5.92
C LYS A 156 12.79 -9.19 5.79
N TYR A 157 11.68 -9.67 6.34
CA TYR A 157 11.26 -11.08 6.24
C TYR A 157 10.13 -11.29 5.23
N ASN A 158 9.77 -10.29 4.43
CA ASN A 158 8.90 -10.50 3.29
C ASN A 158 9.59 -11.45 2.31
N LEU A 159 9.10 -12.69 2.23
CA LEU A 159 9.48 -13.70 1.22
C LEU A 159 9.17 -13.26 -0.22
N PHE A 160 8.51 -12.10 -0.38
CA PHE A 160 8.20 -11.43 -1.63
C PHE A 160 9.05 -10.18 -1.87
N GLU A 161 10.12 -9.98 -1.10
CA GLU A 161 11.17 -9.04 -1.51
C GLU A 161 11.68 -9.58 -2.85
N ARG A 162 11.16 -9.00 -3.94
CA ARG A 162 11.70 -9.15 -5.27
C ARG A 162 13.13 -8.65 -5.14
N THR A 163 14.06 -9.53 -4.81
CA THR A 163 15.44 -9.44 -5.26
C THR A 163 15.37 -9.51 -6.78
N ILE A 164 14.91 -8.41 -7.38
CA ILE A 164 15.15 -8.12 -8.78
C ILE A 164 16.65 -8.07 -8.82
N ASP A 165 17.26 -9.08 -9.43
CA ASP A 165 18.64 -9.01 -9.84
C ASP A 165 18.82 -7.67 -10.56
N LYS A 166 19.33 -6.66 -9.85
CA LYS A 166 19.71 -5.32 -10.38
C LYS A 166 20.71 -5.43 -11.54
N LYS A 167 21.16 -6.65 -11.84
CA LYS A 167 22.19 -7.04 -12.80
C LYS A 167 21.82 -6.83 -14.27
N ASN A 168 20.55 -6.62 -14.62
CA ASN A 168 20.13 -6.46 -16.03
C ASN A 168 19.29 -5.21 -16.30
N LEU A 169 19.40 -4.15 -15.49
CA LEU A 169 18.74 -2.88 -15.82
C LEU A 169 19.56 -2.14 -16.89
N VAL A 170 19.14 -2.27 -18.15
CA VAL A 170 19.70 -1.50 -19.26
C VAL A 170 19.11 -0.10 -19.21
N LEU A 171 19.96 0.90 -18.99
CA LEU A 171 19.57 2.31 -19.01
C LEU A 171 19.83 2.94 -20.38
N PHE A 172 18.86 3.71 -20.84
CA PHE A 172 18.96 4.50 -22.06
C PHE A 172 19.36 5.93 -21.74
N THR A 173 20.04 6.58 -22.67
CA THR A 173 20.29 8.02 -22.60
C THR A 173 18.99 8.81 -22.69
N PRO A 174 18.72 9.70 -21.73
CA PRO A 174 17.46 10.46 -21.71
C PRO A 174 17.40 11.51 -22.81
N VAL A 175 18.53 12.13 -23.18
CA VAL A 175 18.63 13.08 -24.28
C VAL A 175 20.05 13.03 -24.87
N SER A 176 20.18 13.32 -26.16
CA SER A 176 21.48 13.49 -26.82
C SER A 176 21.95 14.94 -26.64
N GLY A 177 23.06 15.14 -25.94
CA GLY A 177 23.59 16.47 -25.62
C GLY A 177 24.88 16.40 -24.82
N SER A 178 25.46 17.56 -24.52
CA SER A 178 26.67 17.65 -23.69
C SER A 178 26.32 18.05 -22.27
N ILE A 179 27.02 17.46 -21.30
CA ILE A 179 26.83 17.82 -19.89
C ILE A 179 27.37 19.24 -19.66
N SER A 180 26.52 20.14 -19.18
CA SER A 180 26.87 21.50 -18.79
C SER A 180 27.17 21.64 -17.31
N MET A 181 26.51 20.86 -16.46
CA MET A 181 26.71 20.86 -15.02
C MET A 181 26.66 19.44 -14.47
N ASP A 182 27.69 19.06 -13.72
CA ASP A 182 27.82 17.74 -13.13
C ASP A 182 27.06 17.61 -11.80
N PHE A 183 26.80 16.37 -11.39
CA PHE A 183 26.28 16.05 -10.08
C PHE A 183 27.25 16.49 -8.98
N ASN A 184 26.80 17.38 -8.08
CA ASN A 184 27.60 17.88 -6.97
C ASN A 184 26.78 17.95 -5.67
N PRO A 185 26.89 16.95 -4.78
CA PRO A 185 26.12 16.91 -3.55
C PRO A 185 26.54 17.99 -2.54
N ASN A 186 27.78 18.50 -2.62
CA ASN A 186 28.25 19.57 -1.71
C ASN A 186 27.56 20.91 -2.00
N GLU A 187 27.28 21.17 -3.27
CA GLU A 187 26.53 22.35 -3.73
C GLU A 187 25.02 22.09 -3.76
N LYS A 188 24.58 20.91 -3.31
CA LYS A 188 23.19 20.43 -3.37
C LYS A 188 22.63 20.36 -4.79
N HIS A 189 23.50 20.17 -5.78
CA HIS A 189 23.13 19.89 -7.15
C HIS A 189 23.03 18.37 -7.34
N TYR A 190 21.82 17.82 -7.18
CA TYR A 190 21.56 16.37 -7.24
C TYR A 190 21.20 15.87 -8.64
N ALA A 191 21.67 16.58 -9.66
CA ALA A 191 21.29 16.37 -11.05
C ALA A 191 22.51 16.45 -11.97
N VAL A 192 22.28 16.05 -13.22
CA VAL A 192 23.17 16.36 -14.34
C VAL A 192 22.38 17.21 -15.31
N ASP A 193 22.94 18.36 -15.67
CA ASP A 193 22.34 19.24 -16.66
C ASP A 193 22.90 18.93 -18.03
N ILE A 194 22.02 18.62 -18.97
CA ILE A 194 22.38 18.19 -20.31
C ILE A 194 21.88 19.24 -21.29
N THR A 195 22.82 19.94 -21.93
CA THR A 195 22.50 20.96 -22.93
C THR A 195 22.05 20.27 -24.21
N ALA A 196 20.85 20.61 -24.69
CA ALA A 196 20.27 20.09 -25.91
C ALA A 196 19.42 21.17 -26.58
N VAL A 197 19.18 21.03 -27.89
CA VAL A 197 18.33 22.00 -28.59
C VAL A 197 16.90 21.90 -28.09
N THR A 198 16.19 23.04 -28.00
CA THR A 198 14.76 23.07 -27.66
C THR A 198 13.99 22.10 -28.55
N ASP A 199 12.96 21.47 -27.99
CA ASP A 199 12.15 20.43 -28.62
C ASP A 199 12.87 19.10 -28.91
N SER A 200 14.12 18.93 -28.46
CA SER A 200 14.78 17.62 -28.50
C SER A 200 13.97 16.58 -27.73
N PRO A 201 13.82 15.35 -28.23
CA PRO A 201 13.05 14.32 -27.56
C PRO A 201 13.73 13.87 -26.28
N VAL A 202 13.03 14.00 -25.15
CA VAL A 202 13.42 13.44 -23.85
C VAL A 202 12.80 12.06 -23.71
N LYS A 203 13.64 11.08 -23.40
CA LYS A 203 13.29 9.65 -23.36
C LYS A 203 13.35 9.11 -21.94
N ALA A 204 12.51 8.13 -21.64
CA ALA A 204 12.58 7.38 -20.39
C ALA A 204 13.86 6.53 -20.36
N ILE A 205 14.61 6.59 -19.26
CA ILE A 205 15.85 5.80 -19.11
C ILE A 205 15.61 4.30 -19.03
N ALA A 206 14.44 3.87 -18.57
CA ALA A 206 14.09 2.46 -18.40
C ALA A 206 12.57 2.28 -18.41
N ASN A 207 12.13 1.02 -18.38
CA ASN A 207 10.70 0.72 -18.21
C ASN A 207 10.23 1.22 -16.85
N GLY A 208 9.02 1.78 -16.78
CA GLY A 208 8.50 2.32 -15.53
C GLY A 208 7.09 2.85 -15.64
N THR A 209 6.62 3.45 -14.54
CA THR A 209 5.33 4.10 -14.42
C THR A 209 5.52 5.57 -14.08
N VAL A 210 4.84 6.45 -14.80
CA VAL A 210 4.87 7.89 -14.52
C VAL A 210 4.12 8.15 -13.22
N ILE A 211 4.81 8.62 -12.18
CA ILE A 211 4.21 8.93 -10.87
C ILE A 211 3.90 10.41 -10.68
N PHE A 212 4.50 11.28 -11.51
CA PHE A 212 4.27 12.72 -11.52
C PHE A 212 4.43 13.25 -12.94
N SER A 213 3.56 14.16 -13.37
CA SER A 213 3.62 14.78 -14.70
C SER A 213 2.84 16.08 -14.71
N GLU A 214 3.44 17.16 -14.21
CA GLU A 214 2.77 18.44 -14.00
C GLU A 214 3.74 19.63 -14.18
N TRP A 215 3.19 20.84 -14.18
CA TRP A 215 3.95 22.08 -14.20
C TRP A 215 4.18 22.66 -12.80
N THR A 216 5.34 23.27 -12.60
CA THR A 216 5.77 23.94 -11.36
C THR A 216 6.39 25.30 -11.69
N ALA A 217 6.26 26.28 -10.80
CA ALA A 217 6.82 27.62 -11.01
C ALA A 217 8.35 27.60 -11.13
N ASP A 218 9.01 26.92 -10.19
CA ASP A 218 10.48 26.90 -10.12
C ASP A 218 11.09 26.06 -11.26
N THR A 219 10.54 24.87 -11.51
CA THR A 219 11.17 23.84 -12.35
C THR A 219 10.43 23.55 -13.65
N GLY A 220 9.38 24.31 -13.97
CA GLY A 220 8.65 24.20 -15.22
C GLY A 220 7.89 22.89 -15.35
N TYR A 221 7.85 22.33 -16.56
CA TYR A 221 7.24 21.02 -16.79
C TYR A 221 8.14 19.91 -16.29
N VAL A 222 7.62 19.12 -15.35
CA VAL A 222 8.33 18.03 -14.68
C VAL A 222 7.61 16.71 -14.89
N ILE A 223 8.38 15.67 -15.21
CA ILE A 223 7.90 14.29 -15.22
C ILE A 223 8.81 13.43 -14.33
N ILE A 224 8.20 12.53 -13.55
CA ILE A 224 8.90 11.60 -12.67
C ILE A 224 8.42 10.19 -12.97
N ILE A 225 9.36 9.28 -13.18
CA ILE A 225 9.09 7.87 -13.49
C ILE A 225 9.66 6.99 -12.39
N GLU A 226 8.81 6.11 -11.87
CA GLU A 226 9.20 4.99 -11.01
C GLU A 226 9.52 3.77 -11.86
N HIS A 227 10.74 3.26 -11.68
CA HIS A 227 11.26 2.07 -12.34
C HIS A 227 11.30 0.88 -11.36
N GLU A 228 11.65 -0.28 -11.89
CA GLU A 228 11.85 -1.46 -11.05
C GLU A 228 13.00 -1.28 -10.05
N GLY A 229 12.85 -1.87 -8.85
CA GLY A 229 13.91 -1.87 -7.82
C GLY A 229 14.05 -0.59 -7.01
N GLY A 230 13.03 0.28 -7.00
CA GLY A 230 13.01 1.52 -6.21
C GLY A 230 13.81 2.67 -6.84
N LEU A 231 14.11 2.56 -8.14
CA LEU A 231 14.80 3.60 -8.91
C LEU A 231 13.79 4.62 -9.44
N LEU A 232 14.04 5.91 -9.21
CA LEU A 232 13.26 7.01 -9.75
C LEU A 232 14.11 7.83 -10.70
N SER A 233 13.51 8.29 -11.80
CA SER A 233 14.12 9.29 -12.69
C SER A 233 13.25 10.55 -12.76
N VAL A 234 13.88 11.71 -12.67
CA VAL A 234 13.23 13.03 -12.66
C VAL A 234 13.76 13.84 -13.83
N TYR A 235 12.85 14.44 -14.59
CA TYR A 235 13.15 15.24 -15.78
C TYR A 235 12.47 16.59 -15.60
N LYS A 236 13.25 17.68 -15.55
CA LYS A 236 12.73 19.04 -15.30
C LYS A 236 13.04 19.99 -16.46
N HIS A 237 12.48 21.20 -16.39
CA HIS A 237 12.63 22.27 -17.39
C HIS A 237 12.17 21.90 -18.80
N ASN A 238 11.34 20.86 -18.94
CA ASN A 238 10.84 20.40 -20.24
C ASN A 238 10.00 21.49 -20.93
N GLY A 239 9.95 21.50 -22.26
CA GLY A 239 9.09 22.39 -23.05
C GLY A 239 7.67 21.87 -23.13
N SER A 240 7.49 20.55 -23.16
CA SER A 240 6.19 19.89 -23.17
C SER A 240 6.28 18.48 -22.60
N LEU A 241 5.16 17.94 -22.11
CA LEU A 241 5.02 16.58 -21.60
C LEU A 241 4.15 15.76 -22.56
N SER A 242 4.60 14.55 -22.91
CA SER A 242 3.89 13.63 -23.81
C SER A 242 3.18 12.50 -23.08
N LYS A 243 3.31 12.43 -21.75
CA LYS A 243 2.74 11.40 -20.88
C LYS A 243 2.01 12.04 -19.72
N TYR A 244 1.16 11.24 -19.07
CA TYR A 244 0.40 11.64 -17.89
C TYR A 244 0.69 10.71 -16.72
N GLN A 245 0.38 11.16 -15.50
CA GLN A 245 0.46 10.32 -14.31
C GLN A 245 -0.30 9.00 -14.49
N GLY A 246 0.31 7.89 -14.09
CA GLY A 246 -0.19 6.52 -14.24
C GLY A 246 0.12 5.86 -15.59
N ASN A 247 0.73 6.57 -16.55
CA ASN A 247 1.16 5.94 -17.81
C ASN A 247 2.33 4.98 -17.59
N ILE A 248 2.28 3.82 -18.23
CA ILE A 248 3.40 2.90 -18.34
C ILE A 248 4.26 3.33 -19.53
N VAL A 249 5.56 3.42 -19.32
CA VAL A 249 6.55 3.82 -20.33
C VAL A 249 7.62 2.76 -20.48
N ARG A 250 8.19 2.67 -21.69
CA ARG A 250 9.32 1.79 -21.99
C ARG A 250 10.64 2.56 -22.02
N GLY A 251 11.74 1.88 -21.71
CA GLY A 251 13.07 2.44 -21.92
C GLY A 251 13.27 2.90 -23.36
N GLY A 252 13.74 4.14 -23.55
CA GLY A 252 13.92 4.79 -24.84
C GLY A 252 12.65 5.43 -25.43
N GLU A 253 11.49 5.29 -24.80
CA GLU A 253 10.25 5.93 -25.23
C GLU A 253 10.28 7.44 -24.96
N VAL A 254 9.79 8.25 -25.91
CA VAL A 254 9.70 9.71 -25.75
C VAL A 254 8.60 10.05 -24.75
N ILE A 255 8.96 10.82 -23.72
CA ILE A 255 8.10 11.20 -22.60
C ILE A 255 7.87 12.71 -22.50
N ALA A 256 8.79 13.50 -23.03
CA ALA A 256 8.77 14.96 -22.99
C ALA A 256 9.65 15.52 -24.11
N ALA A 257 9.68 16.84 -24.22
CA ALA A 257 10.60 17.55 -25.11
C ALA A 257 11.41 18.57 -24.30
N VAL A 258 12.69 18.77 -24.66
CA VAL A 258 13.58 19.73 -23.99
C VAL A 258 13.02 21.13 -24.12
N GLY A 259 13.10 21.91 -23.04
CA GLY A 259 12.66 23.30 -23.02
C GLY A 259 13.57 24.18 -22.20
N ASN A 260 13.00 25.31 -21.81
CA ASN A 260 13.59 26.29 -20.91
C ASN A 260 12.46 26.86 -20.05
N THR A 261 11.72 25.97 -19.37
CA THR A 261 10.55 26.35 -18.56
C THR A 261 10.86 26.33 -17.08
N GLY A 262 10.18 27.20 -16.33
CA GLY A 262 10.46 27.44 -14.90
C GLY A 262 11.27 28.71 -14.68
N GLU A 263 11.37 29.14 -13.43
CA GLU A 263 12.17 30.31 -13.03
C GLU A 263 13.66 29.97 -12.85
N LEU A 264 13.97 28.73 -12.46
CA LEU A 264 15.32 28.27 -12.16
C LEU A 264 15.98 27.61 -13.37
N THR A 265 16.00 28.29 -14.51
CA THR A 265 16.65 27.81 -15.74
C THR A 265 17.39 28.93 -16.46
N THR A 266 18.60 28.65 -16.94
CA THR A 266 19.46 29.65 -17.60
C THR A 266 19.51 29.51 -19.11
N GLY A 267 18.85 28.50 -19.69
CA GLY A 267 18.80 28.24 -21.12
C GLY A 267 18.23 26.86 -21.45
N PRO A 268 18.12 26.48 -22.74
CA PRO A 268 17.62 25.17 -23.13
C PRO A 268 18.52 24.02 -22.65
N HIS A 269 18.03 23.23 -21.70
CA HIS A 269 18.71 22.06 -21.16
C HIS A 269 17.70 21.09 -20.52
N LEU A 270 18.16 19.87 -20.23
CA LEU A 270 17.46 18.91 -19.40
C LEU A 270 18.17 18.80 -18.05
N HIS A 271 17.47 19.16 -16.97
CA HIS A 271 17.89 18.86 -15.60
C HIS A 271 17.40 17.46 -15.25
N PHE A 272 18.35 16.53 -15.10
CA PHE A 272 18.09 15.11 -14.97
C PHE A 272 18.60 14.54 -13.65
N GLU A 273 17.73 13.90 -12.88
CA GLU A 273 18.08 13.28 -11.60
C GLU A 273 17.76 11.79 -11.60
N ILE A 274 18.57 11.02 -10.86
CA ILE A 274 18.29 9.63 -10.54
C ILE A 274 18.32 9.46 -9.03
N TRP A 275 17.32 8.77 -8.50
CA TRP A 275 17.22 8.45 -7.07
C TRP A 275 17.09 6.93 -6.90
N ASP A 276 17.93 6.33 -6.07
CA ASP A 276 17.88 4.92 -5.71
C ASP A 276 17.40 4.78 -4.27
N ASN A 277 16.19 4.24 -4.07
CA ASN A 277 15.60 4.04 -2.74
C ASN A 277 15.65 5.30 -1.84
N GLY A 278 15.38 6.46 -2.44
CA GLY A 278 15.35 7.76 -1.76
C GLY A 278 16.70 8.46 -1.62
N THR A 279 17.79 7.88 -2.12
CA THR A 279 19.12 8.53 -2.14
C THR A 279 19.43 9.03 -3.56
N PRO A 280 19.80 10.32 -3.76
CA PRO A 280 20.20 10.80 -5.06
C PRO A 280 21.56 10.20 -5.45
N ILE A 281 21.66 9.72 -6.68
CA ILE A 281 22.88 9.12 -7.22
C ILE A 281 23.30 9.84 -8.49
N ASP A 282 24.61 9.90 -8.73
CA ASP A 282 25.18 10.54 -9.92
C ASP A 282 24.83 9.75 -11.19
N PRO A 283 24.03 10.33 -12.11
CA PRO A 283 23.63 9.67 -13.36
C PRO A 283 24.78 9.23 -14.27
N VAL A 284 25.91 9.95 -14.26
CA VAL A 284 27.05 9.69 -15.17
C VAL A 284 27.70 8.33 -14.87
N ASN A 285 27.58 7.83 -13.64
CA ASN A 285 28.12 6.52 -13.27
C ASN A 285 27.31 5.34 -13.82
N TYR A 286 26.09 5.58 -14.31
CA TYR A 286 25.16 4.53 -14.75
C TYR A 286 24.74 4.66 -16.21
N ILE A 287 24.84 5.86 -16.79
CA ILE A 287 24.41 6.16 -18.15
C ILE A 287 25.59 6.82 -18.87
N ASP A 288 25.93 6.30 -20.04
CA ASP A 288 26.90 6.92 -20.93
C ASP A 288 26.23 8.00 -21.75
N PHE A 289 26.61 9.26 -21.56
CA PHE A 289 26.05 10.42 -22.27
C PHE A 289 26.84 10.80 -23.54
N ASN A 290 27.88 10.02 -23.92
CA ASN A 290 28.73 10.29 -25.08
C ASN A 290 28.26 9.66 -26.40
#